data_AF-A0AAD3XVG3-F1
#
_entry.id   AF-A0AAD3XVG3-F1
#
_cell.length_a   1.000
_cell.length_b   1.000
_cell.length_c   1.000
_cell.angle_alpha   90.00
_cell.angle_beta   90.00
_cell.angle_gamma   90.00
#
_symmetry.space_group_name_H-M   'P 1'
#
loop_
_entity.id
_entity.type
_entity.pdbx_description
1 polymer ?
#
loop_
_entity_poly.entity_id
_entity_poly.type
_entity_poly.pdbx_seq_one_letter_code
_entity_poly.pdbx_strand_id
1 'polypeptide(L)'
;MLFMQQFKQTGRERWDCSGLFCSLDSSEGYDDHVSVELEVRGVINVMEACAQTFSIHRIVFSSSLTAAIWRENISSEKEVDERSWSDPEFCRRMKLRYALAKTLSEQAAWALAMDRMVNMVSINAGLILGPTVAHHNSPSTMWYLKGAAEMFENGVMACVDMNFLVNVHIRAFEDPSACGRYFCFNQIINSEEAAIKLVQSLSPLISLPPGYEYQGKNQVYEERLRNNKLNKLIGGAE
;
A
#
# COMPACT_ATOMS: atom_id res chain seq x y z
N MET A 1 -8.36 9.81 1.74
CA MET A 1 -8.34 11.29 1.63
C MET A 1 -7.81 11.64 0.25
N LEU A 2 -8.60 12.28 -0.63
CA LEU A 2 -8.09 12.71 -1.95
C LEU A 2 -7.24 13.97 -1.76
N PHE A 3 -5.97 13.93 -2.16
CA PHE A 3 -5.17 15.14 -2.32
C PHE A 3 -5.05 15.45 -3.81
N MET A 4 -5.64 16.57 -4.22
CA MET A 4 -5.37 17.20 -5.51
C MET A 4 -4.29 18.25 -5.31
N GLN A 5 -3.13 18.08 -5.94
CA GLN A 5 -2.07 19.08 -5.91
C GLN A 5 -2.24 20.01 -7.12
N GLN A 6 -2.56 21.28 -6.84
CA GLN A 6 -2.65 22.33 -7.85
C GLN A 6 -1.25 22.83 -8.19
N PHE A 7 -0.90 22.89 -9.48
CA PHE A 7 0.32 23.53 -9.95
C PHE A 7 -0.04 24.66 -10.92
N LYS A 8 0.60 25.83 -10.76
CA LYS A 8 0.41 26.99 -11.62
C LYS A 8 1.12 26.75 -12.96
N GLN A 9 0.39 26.56 -14.05
CA GLN A 9 0.97 26.71 -15.39
C GLN A 9 1.18 28.21 -15.67
N THR A 10 2.41 28.57 -16.06
CA THR A 10 2.77 29.93 -16.45
C THR A 10 1.88 30.44 -17.58
N GLY A 11 0.99 31.40 -17.28
CA GLY A 11 0.26 32.20 -18.30
C GLY A 11 -1.27 32.11 -18.32
N ARG A 12 -1.93 31.33 -17.44
CA ARG A 12 -3.41 31.33 -17.32
C ARG A 12 -3.87 31.57 -15.88
N GLU A 13 -4.95 32.33 -15.73
CA GLU A 13 -5.61 32.66 -14.44
C GLU A 13 -6.45 31.50 -13.84
N ARG A 14 -6.32 30.26 -14.37
CA ARG A 14 -7.01 29.07 -13.86
C ARG A 14 -6.04 28.12 -13.18
N TRP A 15 -6.38 27.73 -11.94
CA TRP A 15 -5.68 26.71 -11.17
C TRP A 15 -6.15 25.32 -11.63
N ASP A 16 -5.45 24.74 -12.60
CA ASP A 16 -5.76 23.39 -13.08
C ASP A 16 -4.86 22.35 -12.39
N CYS A 17 -5.45 21.25 -11.90
CA CYS A 17 -4.70 20.18 -11.25
C CYS A 17 -3.92 19.38 -12.31
N SER A 18 -2.61 19.27 -12.09
CA SER A 18 -1.69 18.57 -12.98
C SER A 18 -1.55 17.08 -12.67
N GLY A 19 -1.86 16.70 -11.43
CA GLY A 19 -1.77 15.32 -10.96
C GLY A 19 -2.76 15.02 -9.85
N LEU A 20 -2.97 13.73 -9.63
CA LEU A 20 -3.79 13.22 -8.55
C LEU A 20 -3.03 12.21 -7.69
N PHE A 21 -3.10 12.38 -6.37
CA PHE A 21 -2.73 11.34 -5.41
C PHE A 21 -4.01 10.64 -4.93
N CYS A 22 -4.23 9.42 -5.43
CA CYS A 22 -5.42 8.63 -5.14
C CYS A 22 -5.15 7.73 -3.92
N SER A 23 -5.64 8.15 -2.75
CA SER A 23 -5.62 7.37 -1.51
C SER A 23 -7.05 7.18 -1.01
N LEU A 24 -7.55 5.96 -1.23
CA LEU A 24 -8.87 5.51 -0.79
C LEU A 24 -8.67 4.44 0.27
N ASP A 25 -9.26 4.66 1.44
CA ASP A 25 -9.35 3.71 2.54
C ASP A 25 -10.73 3.86 3.17
N SER A 26 -11.35 2.75 3.58
CA SER A 26 -12.63 2.78 4.27
C SER A 26 -12.46 3.30 5.70
N SER A 27 -13.09 4.42 6.03
CA SER A 27 -13.07 4.99 7.38
C SER A 27 -13.82 4.12 8.41
N GLU A 28 -14.79 3.33 7.96
CA GLU A 28 -15.58 2.43 8.81
C GLU A 28 -15.00 1.01 8.87
N GLY A 29 -13.87 0.76 8.19
CA GLY A 29 -13.26 -0.56 8.11
C GLY A 29 -13.88 -1.47 7.06
N TYR A 30 -13.68 -2.79 7.18
CA TYR A 30 -14.15 -3.80 6.23
C TYR A 30 -15.02 -4.85 6.95
N ASP A 31 -16.01 -4.39 7.71
CA ASP A 31 -16.90 -5.23 8.50
C ASP A 31 -18.00 -5.93 7.68
N ASP A 32 -18.23 -5.48 6.46
CA ASP A 32 -19.14 -6.11 5.50
C ASP A 32 -18.55 -6.23 4.09
N HIS A 33 -19.29 -6.88 3.20
CA HIS A 33 -18.93 -6.98 1.78
C HIS A 33 -19.12 -5.66 1.02
N VAL A 34 -19.96 -4.76 1.54
CA VAL A 34 -20.31 -3.50 0.91
C VAL A 34 -19.11 -2.56 0.89
N SER A 35 -18.26 -2.59 1.92
CA SER A 35 -17.06 -1.75 1.99
C SER A 35 -16.08 -2.01 0.84
N VAL A 36 -15.93 -3.28 0.42
CA VAL A 36 -15.07 -3.66 -0.71
C VAL A 36 -15.63 -3.09 -2.02
N GLU A 37 -16.93 -3.27 -2.27
CA GLU A 37 -17.59 -2.76 -3.48
C GLU A 37 -17.55 -1.22 -3.55
N LEU A 38 -17.76 -0.55 -2.41
CA LEU A 38 -17.72 0.90 -2.32
C LEU A 38 -16.34 1.46 -2.65
N GLU A 39 -15.26 0.83 -2.17
CA GLU A 39 -13.91 1.27 -2.49
C GLU A 39 -13.60 1.11 -3.99
N VAL A 40 -13.91 -0.07 -4.56
CA VAL A 40 -13.71 -0.33 -6.00
C VAL A 40 -14.51 0.66 -6.85
N ARG A 41 -15.77 0.91 -6.50
CA ARG A 41 -16.60 1.91 -7.19
C ARG A 41 -16.06 3.33 -7.02
N GLY A 42 -15.54 3.66 -5.85
CA GLY A 42 -14.85 4.92 -5.58
C GLY A 42 -13.65 5.12 -6.50
N VAL A 43 -12.81 4.09 -6.65
CA VAL A 43 -11.68 4.08 -7.59
C VAL A 43 -12.15 4.31 -9.02
N ILE A 44 -13.15 3.55 -9.47
CA ILE A 44 -13.70 3.66 -10.84
C ILE A 44 -14.14 5.10 -11.12
N ASN A 45 -14.91 5.69 -10.20
CA ASN A 45 -15.40 7.06 -10.35
C ASN A 45 -14.25 8.08 -10.41
N VAL A 46 -13.24 7.94 -9.56
CA VAL A 46 -12.07 8.84 -9.54
C VAL A 46 -11.26 8.72 -10.83
N MET A 47 -11.02 7.50 -11.29
CA MET A 47 -10.25 7.25 -12.52
C MET A 47 -10.98 7.76 -13.76
N GLU A 48 -12.30 7.57 -13.85
CA GLU A 48 -13.11 8.11 -14.94
C GLU A 48 -13.13 9.65 -14.93
N ALA A 49 -13.25 10.27 -13.75
CA ALA A 49 -13.16 11.73 -13.64
C ALA A 49 -11.79 12.27 -14.07
N CYS A 50 -10.70 11.55 -13.74
CA CYS A 50 -9.36 11.93 -14.17
C CYS A 50 -9.17 11.79 -15.67
N ALA A 51 -9.68 10.70 -16.27
CA ALA A 51 -9.64 10.48 -17.71
C ALA A 51 -10.34 11.59 -18.51
N GLN A 52 -11.40 12.18 -17.93
CA GLN A 52 -12.13 13.30 -18.54
C GLN A 52 -11.48 14.67 -18.29
N THR A 53 -10.45 14.75 -17.43
CA THR A 53 -9.81 16.00 -17.03
C THR A 53 -8.46 16.17 -17.73
N PHE A 54 -8.44 16.95 -18.81
CA PHE A 54 -7.25 17.12 -19.68
C PHE A 54 -5.98 17.61 -18.96
N SER A 55 -6.12 18.36 -17.86
CA SER A 55 -4.97 18.86 -17.10
C SER A 55 -4.25 17.78 -16.28
N ILE A 56 -4.96 16.70 -15.92
CA ILE A 56 -4.40 15.60 -15.14
C ILE A 56 -3.62 14.70 -16.08
N HIS A 57 -2.30 14.74 -15.97
CA HIS A 57 -1.41 13.96 -16.82
C HIS A 57 -0.74 12.80 -16.07
N ARG A 58 -0.92 12.70 -14.75
CA ARG A 58 -0.38 11.60 -13.95
C ARG A 58 -1.17 11.35 -12.67
N ILE A 59 -1.40 10.08 -12.37
CA ILE A 59 -2.03 9.61 -11.14
C ILE A 59 -1.00 8.79 -10.35
N VAL A 60 -0.83 9.10 -9.07
CA VAL A 60 -0.13 8.25 -8.11
C VAL A 60 -1.17 7.55 -7.25
N PHE A 61 -1.29 6.24 -7.43
CA PHE A 61 -2.28 5.40 -6.77
C PHE A 61 -1.70 4.73 -5.52
N SER A 62 -2.23 5.04 -4.34
CA SER A 62 -1.84 4.42 -3.08
C SER A 62 -2.51 3.05 -2.96
N SER A 63 -1.72 2.00 -3.10
CA SER A 63 -2.09 0.60 -2.85
C SER A 63 -1.37 0.06 -1.61
N SER A 64 -1.45 -1.24 -1.39
CA SER A 64 -0.84 -1.94 -0.25
C SER A 64 -0.07 -3.18 -0.72
N LEU A 65 0.95 -3.61 0.03
CA LEU A 65 1.59 -4.92 -0.15
C LEU A 65 0.59 -6.06 -0.01
N THR A 66 -0.51 -5.87 0.73
CA THR A 66 -1.60 -6.86 0.80
C THR A 66 -2.28 -7.13 -0.55
N ALA A 67 -2.11 -6.25 -1.55
CA ALA A 67 -2.54 -6.51 -2.92
C ALA A 67 -1.59 -7.44 -3.71
N ALA A 68 -0.49 -7.88 -3.10
CA ALA A 68 0.55 -8.66 -3.77
C ALA A 68 1.00 -9.96 -3.07
N ILE A 69 0.64 -10.18 -1.80
CA ILE A 69 1.21 -11.26 -0.97
C ILE A 69 0.25 -12.42 -0.67
N TRP A 70 -1.05 -12.27 -0.91
CA TRP A 70 -2.04 -13.26 -0.46
C TRP A 70 -2.44 -14.22 -1.58
N ARG A 71 -1.85 -15.42 -1.58
CA ARG A 71 -2.12 -16.52 -2.51
C ARG A 71 -1.67 -17.86 -1.91
N GLU A 72 -2.22 -18.97 -2.39
CA GLU A 72 -1.98 -20.31 -1.82
C GLU A 72 -0.49 -20.70 -1.77
N ASN A 73 0.28 -20.32 -2.78
CA ASN A 73 1.66 -20.76 -2.96
C ASN A 73 2.70 -19.77 -2.42
N ILE A 74 2.30 -18.73 -1.67
CA ILE A 74 3.23 -17.69 -1.18
C ILE A 74 4.41 -18.26 -0.38
N SER A 75 4.20 -19.36 0.35
CA SER A 75 5.21 -20.04 1.14
C SER A 75 6.29 -20.74 0.30
N SER A 76 6.01 -21.00 -0.98
CA SER A 76 6.95 -21.65 -1.92
C SER A 76 7.71 -20.66 -2.81
N GLU A 77 7.29 -19.40 -2.83
CA GLU A 77 7.92 -18.35 -3.64
C GLU A 77 9.23 -17.91 -2.99
N LYS A 78 10.31 -17.84 -3.80
CA LYS A 78 11.61 -17.39 -3.31
C LYS A 78 11.70 -15.87 -3.20
N GLU A 79 11.07 -15.17 -4.14
CA GLU A 79 11.10 -13.72 -4.21
C GLU A 79 9.71 -13.19 -4.58
N VAL A 80 9.31 -12.12 -3.88
CA VAL A 80 8.03 -11.44 -4.07
C VAL A 80 8.33 -9.99 -4.41
N ASP A 81 8.13 -9.65 -5.68
CA ASP A 81 8.41 -8.33 -6.26
C ASP A 81 7.13 -7.68 -6.83
N GLU A 82 7.29 -6.51 -7.47
CA GLU A 82 6.19 -5.69 -7.99
C GLU A 82 5.34 -6.36 -9.09
N ARG A 83 5.73 -7.54 -9.57
CA ARG A 83 4.94 -8.34 -10.52
C ARG A 83 3.90 -9.21 -9.83
N SER A 84 4.03 -9.40 -8.52
CA SER A 84 3.18 -10.28 -7.73
C SER A 84 1.81 -9.68 -7.45
N TRP A 85 0.77 -10.49 -7.57
CA TRP A 85 -0.61 -10.11 -7.22
C TRP A 85 -1.17 -11.09 -6.18
N SER A 86 -2.00 -10.56 -5.29
CA SER A 86 -2.85 -11.38 -4.44
C SER A 86 -3.97 -12.00 -5.28
N ASP A 87 -4.40 -13.20 -4.90
CA ASP A 87 -5.54 -13.88 -5.50
C ASP A 87 -6.84 -13.43 -4.80
N PRO A 88 -7.78 -12.78 -5.51
CA PRO A 88 -9.06 -12.38 -4.94
C PRO A 88 -9.85 -13.54 -4.34
N GLU A 89 -9.80 -14.74 -4.92
CA GLU A 89 -10.54 -15.90 -4.40
C GLU A 89 -9.93 -16.41 -3.09
N PHE A 90 -8.59 -16.46 -3.02
CA PHE A 90 -7.88 -16.74 -1.77
C PHE A 90 -8.27 -15.73 -0.68
N CYS A 91 -8.24 -14.43 -1.00
CA CYS A 91 -8.61 -13.37 -0.05
C CYS A 91 -10.06 -13.51 0.44
N ARG A 92 -11.01 -13.87 -0.43
CA ARG A 92 -12.41 -14.14 -0.04
C ARG A 92 -12.52 -15.34 0.90
N ARG A 93 -11.86 -16.45 0.56
CA ARG A 93 -11.89 -17.69 1.34
C ARG A 93 -11.29 -17.50 2.73
N MET A 94 -10.17 -16.78 2.82
CA MET A 94 -9.49 -16.48 4.08
C MET A 94 -10.09 -15.26 4.82
N LYS A 95 -11.15 -14.66 4.28
CA LYS A 95 -11.82 -13.47 4.85
C LYS A 95 -10.89 -12.26 5.03
N LEU A 96 -9.87 -12.14 4.19
CA LEU A 96 -8.91 -11.04 4.15
C LEU A 96 -9.47 -9.86 3.35
N ARG A 97 -10.52 -9.22 3.88
CA ARG A 97 -11.30 -8.21 3.15
C ARG A 97 -10.49 -6.96 2.78
N TYR A 98 -9.55 -6.53 3.61
CA TYR A 98 -8.63 -5.43 3.29
C TYR A 98 -7.78 -5.75 2.07
N ALA A 99 -7.13 -6.91 2.09
CA ALA A 99 -6.35 -7.40 0.95
C ALA A 99 -7.20 -7.52 -0.31
N LEU A 100 -8.42 -8.05 -0.18
CA LEU A 100 -9.36 -8.15 -1.29
C LEU A 100 -9.69 -6.77 -1.88
N ALA A 101 -10.03 -5.78 -1.03
CA ALA A 101 -10.32 -4.43 -1.46
C ALA A 101 -9.13 -3.80 -2.18
N LYS A 102 -7.93 -3.84 -1.58
CA LYS A 102 -6.72 -3.29 -2.21
C LYS A 102 -6.39 -3.96 -3.54
N THR A 103 -6.55 -5.28 -3.62
CA THR A 103 -6.34 -6.03 -4.86
C THR A 103 -7.31 -5.59 -5.95
N LEU A 104 -8.62 -5.60 -5.68
CA LEU A 104 -9.64 -5.28 -6.67
C LEU A 104 -9.60 -3.80 -7.07
N SER A 105 -9.37 -2.90 -6.10
CA SER A 105 -9.20 -1.47 -6.33
C SER A 105 -8.03 -1.18 -7.25
N GLU A 106 -6.85 -1.76 -6.98
CA GLU A 106 -5.68 -1.55 -7.82
C GLU A 106 -5.85 -2.16 -9.23
N GLN A 107 -6.46 -3.35 -9.34
CA GLN A 107 -6.78 -3.96 -10.62
C GLN A 107 -7.75 -3.11 -11.45
N ALA A 108 -8.81 -2.58 -10.82
CA ALA A 108 -9.77 -1.68 -11.48
C ALA A 108 -9.10 -0.37 -11.93
N ALA A 109 -8.24 0.20 -11.09
CA ALA A 109 -7.47 1.40 -11.44
C ALA A 109 -6.58 1.15 -12.66
N TRP A 110 -5.83 0.04 -12.70
CA TRP A 110 -4.98 -0.30 -13.84
C TRP A 110 -5.78 -0.55 -15.12
N ALA A 111 -6.91 -1.27 -15.03
CA ALA A 111 -7.77 -1.52 -16.17
C ALA A 111 -8.25 -0.21 -16.82
N LEU A 112 -8.74 0.73 -16.00
CA LEU A 112 -9.18 2.05 -16.47
C LEU A 112 -8.02 2.92 -16.95
N ALA A 113 -6.89 2.91 -16.24
CA ALA A 113 -5.70 3.67 -16.66
C ALA A 113 -5.23 3.24 -18.05
N MET A 114 -5.20 1.93 -18.33
CA MET A 114 -4.84 1.40 -19.64
C MET A 114 -5.90 1.71 -20.72
N ASP A 115 -7.18 1.51 -20.42
CA ASP A 115 -8.28 1.76 -21.37
C ASP A 115 -8.38 3.24 -21.76
N ARG A 116 -8.23 4.14 -20.78
CA ARG A 116 -8.33 5.59 -20.95
C ARG A 116 -7.00 6.27 -21.29
N MET A 117 -5.91 5.51 -21.42
CA MET A 117 -4.55 6.02 -21.65
C MET A 117 -4.09 7.06 -20.62
N VAL A 118 -4.48 6.87 -19.35
CA VAL A 118 -4.08 7.71 -18.23
C VAL A 118 -2.77 7.18 -17.65
N ASN A 119 -1.75 8.04 -17.55
CA ASN A 119 -0.49 7.68 -16.93
C ASN A 119 -0.68 7.48 -15.42
N MET A 120 -0.42 6.26 -14.95
CA MET A 120 -0.57 5.89 -13.55
C MET A 120 0.69 5.20 -13.02
N VAL A 121 1.04 5.52 -11.78
CA VAL A 121 2.03 4.81 -10.98
C VAL A 121 1.34 4.32 -9.72
N SER A 122 1.56 3.07 -9.32
CA SER A 122 1.02 2.55 -8.05
C SER A 122 2.12 2.34 -7.02
N ILE A 123 1.86 2.76 -5.79
CA ILE A 123 2.74 2.58 -4.64
C ILE A 123 2.08 1.58 -3.68
N ASN A 124 2.63 0.38 -3.59
CA ASN A 124 2.17 -0.68 -2.69
C ASN A 124 2.92 -0.59 -1.35
N ALA A 125 2.32 0.13 -0.40
CA ALA A 125 2.92 0.35 0.90
C ALA A 125 2.86 -0.89 1.79
N GLY A 126 3.92 -1.13 2.57
CA GLY A 126 3.86 -1.99 3.74
C GLY A 126 3.00 -1.37 4.85
N LEU A 127 3.05 -1.95 6.05
CA LEU A 127 2.37 -1.40 7.21
C LEU A 127 2.91 -0.01 7.53
N ILE A 128 2.03 0.99 7.50
CA ILE A 128 2.43 2.38 7.69
C ILE A 128 2.64 2.64 9.19
N LEU A 129 3.84 3.10 9.55
CA LEU A 129 4.22 3.51 10.90
C LEU A 129 4.45 5.02 10.94
N GLY A 130 4.17 5.62 12.10
CA GLY A 130 4.44 7.03 12.34
C GLY A 130 3.71 7.57 13.56
N PRO A 131 4.17 8.69 14.16
CA PRO A 131 3.67 9.22 15.44
C PRO A 131 2.15 9.44 15.49
N THR A 132 1.54 9.75 14.36
CA THR A 132 0.12 10.08 14.23
C THR A 132 -0.72 8.96 13.62
N VAL A 133 -0.09 7.96 12.98
CA VAL A 133 -0.78 6.94 12.15
C VAL A 133 -1.58 5.98 13.01
N ALA A 134 -1.01 5.47 14.10
CA ALA A 134 -1.70 4.53 15.01
C ALA A 134 -2.95 5.15 15.67
N HIS A 135 -2.95 6.48 15.87
CA HIS A 135 -4.06 7.20 16.50
C HIS A 135 -5.14 7.64 15.49
N HIS A 136 -4.78 8.01 14.25
CA HIS A 136 -5.70 8.56 13.26
C HIS A 136 -6.19 7.55 12.23
N ASN A 137 -5.41 6.50 11.93
CA ASN A 137 -5.73 5.47 10.93
C ASN A 137 -5.80 4.07 11.56
N SER A 138 -6.34 4.01 12.78
CA SER A 138 -6.49 2.78 13.57
C SER A 138 -7.22 1.66 12.81
N PRO A 139 -8.36 1.90 12.13
CA PRO A 139 -9.05 0.85 11.37
C PRO A 139 -8.16 0.23 10.29
N SER A 140 -7.63 1.02 9.34
CA SER A 140 -6.79 0.49 8.25
C SER A 140 -5.59 -0.29 8.76
N THR A 141 -4.97 0.18 9.84
CA THR A 141 -3.86 -0.50 10.53
C THR A 141 -4.29 -1.87 11.06
N MET A 142 -5.41 -1.95 11.79
CA MET A 142 -5.95 -3.21 12.30
C MET A 142 -6.32 -4.18 11.16
N TRP A 143 -6.91 -3.65 10.08
CA TRP A 143 -7.34 -4.43 8.93
C TRP A 143 -6.17 -4.98 8.12
N TYR A 144 -5.09 -4.20 7.95
CA TYR A 144 -3.83 -4.67 7.37
C TYR A 144 -3.25 -5.83 8.18
N LEU A 145 -3.33 -5.73 9.51
CA LEU A 145 -2.75 -6.72 10.42
C LEU A 145 -3.58 -8.01 10.55
N LYS A 146 -4.74 -8.11 9.87
CA LYS A 146 -5.41 -9.40 9.70
C LYS A 146 -4.54 -10.33 8.86
N GLY A 147 -4.08 -11.41 9.46
CA GLY A 147 -3.11 -12.33 8.86
C GLY A 147 -1.64 -11.99 9.16
N ALA A 148 -1.35 -11.11 10.12
CA ALA A 148 0.03 -10.74 10.47
C ALA A 148 0.92 -11.93 10.83
N ALA A 149 0.40 -12.94 11.54
CA ALA A 149 1.15 -14.16 11.85
C ALA A 149 1.59 -14.89 10.56
N GLU A 150 0.68 -15.05 9.60
CA GLU A 150 0.96 -15.68 8.31
C GLU A 150 1.95 -14.84 7.47
N MET A 151 1.82 -13.51 7.48
CA MET A 151 2.80 -12.64 6.80
C MET A 151 4.20 -12.75 7.42
N PHE A 152 4.27 -12.84 8.75
CA PHE A 152 5.53 -12.96 9.50
C PHE A 152 6.21 -14.30 9.23
N GLU A 153 5.48 -15.42 9.35
CA GLU A 153 5.98 -16.78 9.11
C GLU A 153 6.44 -16.97 7.66
N ASN A 154 5.76 -16.33 6.70
CA ASN A 154 6.15 -16.39 5.29
C ASN A 154 7.20 -15.35 4.90
N GLY A 155 7.73 -14.53 5.81
CA GLY A 155 8.80 -13.56 5.51
C GLY A 155 8.38 -12.43 4.56
N VAL A 156 7.08 -12.10 4.57
CA VAL A 156 6.46 -11.05 3.73
C VAL A 156 5.81 -9.93 4.56
N MET A 157 6.14 -9.85 5.85
CA MET A 157 5.74 -8.73 6.69
C MET A 157 6.75 -7.59 6.58
N ALA A 158 6.30 -6.41 6.16
CA ALA A 158 7.14 -5.22 6.04
C ALA A 158 6.38 -3.96 6.47
N CYS A 159 7.15 -2.97 6.93
CA CYS A 159 6.68 -1.69 7.41
C CYS A 159 7.29 -0.52 6.62
N VAL A 160 6.62 0.62 6.65
CA VAL A 160 7.07 1.86 6.03
C VAL A 160 6.82 3.05 6.94
N ASP A 161 7.83 3.90 7.12
CA ASP A 161 7.62 5.19 7.79
C ASP A 161 6.76 6.14 6.94
N MET A 162 5.85 6.87 7.57
CA MET A 162 4.93 7.79 6.89
C MET A 162 5.66 8.87 6.08
N ASN A 163 6.74 9.46 6.60
CA ASN A 163 7.47 10.51 5.88
C ASN A 163 8.20 9.91 4.67
N PHE A 164 8.76 8.70 4.84
CA PHE A 164 9.35 7.97 3.72
C PHE A 164 8.30 7.68 2.64
N LEU A 165 7.11 7.22 3.03
CA LEU A 165 6.01 6.95 2.09
C LEU A 165 5.58 8.20 1.33
N VAL A 166 5.46 9.34 2.01
CA VAL A 166 5.11 10.63 1.39
C VAL A 166 6.17 11.04 0.37
N ASN A 167 7.45 10.94 0.73
CA ASN A 167 8.56 11.24 -0.19
C ASN A 167 8.53 10.35 -1.44
N VAL A 168 8.23 9.06 -1.28
CA VAL A 168 8.10 8.13 -2.41
C VAL A 168 6.94 8.51 -3.32
N HIS A 169 5.79 8.92 -2.78
CA HIS A 169 4.66 9.39 -3.59
C HIS A 169 5.04 10.64 -4.40
N ILE A 170 5.67 11.63 -3.76
CA ILE A 170 6.13 12.85 -4.42
C ILE A 170 7.12 12.50 -5.54
N ARG A 171 8.12 11.66 -5.26
CA ARG A 171 9.13 11.26 -6.23
C ARG A 171 8.53 10.50 -7.41
N ALA A 172 7.57 9.62 -7.16
CA ALA A 172 6.84 8.90 -8.20
C ALA A 172 6.00 9.82 -9.09
N PHE A 173 5.50 10.93 -8.53
CA PHE A 173 4.81 11.94 -9.30
C PHE A 173 5.77 12.76 -10.17
N GLU A 174 6.89 13.22 -9.59
CA GLU A 174 7.84 14.13 -10.22
C GLU A 174 8.72 13.45 -11.28
N ASP A 175 9.11 12.19 -11.08
CA ASP A 175 10.01 11.47 -11.99
C ASP A 175 9.26 11.03 -13.27
N PRO A 176 9.60 11.55 -14.46
CA PRO A 176 8.94 11.16 -15.71
C PRO A 176 9.10 9.67 -16.04
N SER A 177 10.19 9.04 -15.57
CA SER A 177 10.49 7.61 -15.82
C SER A 177 9.73 6.66 -14.89
N ALA A 178 9.11 7.17 -13.82
CA ALA A 178 8.32 6.35 -12.91
C ALA A 178 7.10 5.75 -13.64
N CYS A 179 7.00 4.42 -13.62
CA CYS A 179 5.93 3.67 -14.27
C CYS A 179 5.61 2.38 -13.50
N GLY A 180 4.40 1.85 -13.66
CA GLY A 180 4.00 0.57 -13.07
C GLY A 180 3.85 0.64 -11.54
N ARG A 181 4.12 -0.48 -10.88
CA ARG A 181 3.99 -0.66 -9.43
C ARG A 181 5.33 -0.51 -8.71
N TYR A 182 5.31 -0.06 -7.46
CA TYR A 182 6.47 0.07 -6.57
C TYR A 182 6.13 -0.50 -5.20
N PHE A 183 6.90 -1.47 -4.71
CA PHE A 183 6.78 -1.93 -3.33
C PHE A 183 7.50 -0.95 -2.41
N CYS A 184 6.76 -0.37 -1.46
CA CYS A 184 7.24 0.71 -0.62
C CYS A 184 7.30 0.27 0.85
N PHE A 185 8.50 -0.14 1.28
CA PHE A 185 8.84 -0.46 2.66
C PHE A 185 10.31 -0.14 2.92
N ASN A 186 10.63 0.18 4.17
CA ASN A 186 12.00 0.46 4.63
C ASN A 186 12.42 -0.42 5.81
N GLN A 187 11.55 -1.32 6.26
CA GLN A 187 11.82 -2.30 7.30
C GLN A 187 11.09 -3.62 7.02
N ILE A 188 11.80 -4.74 7.06
CA ILE A 188 11.20 -6.09 7.05
C ILE A 188 11.09 -6.59 8.50
N ILE A 189 9.99 -7.27 8.81
CA ILE A 189 9.74 -7.87 10.13
C ILE A 189 9.86 -9.38 9.99
N ASN A 190 11.03 -9.91 10.33
CA ASN A 190 11.37 -11.33 10.19
C ASN A 190 12.00 -11.95 11.45
N SER A 191 12.09 -11.19 12.55
CA SER A 191 12.58 -11.67 13.84
C SER A 191 11.60 -11.34 14.96
N GLU A 192 11.69 -12.10 16.06
CA GLU A 192 10.87 -11.88 17.25
C GLU A 192 11.10 -10.47 17.83
N GLU A 193 12.35 -9.99 17.85
CA GLU A 193 12.71 -8.66 18.34
C GLU A 193 12.09 -7.55 17.48
N ALA A 194 12.08 -7.74 16.15
CA ALA A 194 11.46 -6.79 15.23
C ALA A 194 9.94 -6.76 15.42
N ALA A 195 9.31 -7.92 15.61
CA ALA A 195 7.88 -8.02 15.88
C ALA A 195 7.49 -7.36 17.21
N ILE A 196 8.28 -7.54 18.27
CA ILE A 196 8.05 -6.88 19.57
C ILE A 196 8.16 -5.36 19.45
N LYS A 197 9.20 -4.86 18.76
CA LYS A 197 9.36 -3.43 18.51
C LYS A 197 8.17 -2.85 17.73
N LEU A 198 7.67 -3.60 16.74
CA LEU A 198 6.48 -3.22 16.00
C LEU A 198 5.26 -3.12 16.93
N VAL A 199 4.99 -4.15 17.73
CA VAL A 199 3.84 -4.13 18.67
C VAL A 199 3.95 -2.96 19.64
N GLN A 200 5.14 -2.68 20.17
CA GLN A 200 5.38 -1.53 21.04
C GLN A 200 5.08 -0.21 20.33
N SER A 201 5.48 -0.05 19.06
CA SER A 201 5.21 1.14 18.26
C SER A 201 3.72 1.36 17.94
N LEU A 202 2.93 0.28 17.97
CA LEU A 202 1.49 0.29 17.72
C LEU A 202 0.66 0.39 19.01
N SER A 203 1.29 0.46 20.18
CA SER A 203 0.56 0.61 21.44
C SER A 203 -0.14 1.99 21.52
N PRO A 204 -1.39 2.07 22.03
CA PRO A 204 -2.18 1.00 22.65
C PRO A 204 -3.08 0.22 21.67
N LEU A 205 -3.02 0.50 20.36
CA LEU A 205 -3.88 -0.13 19.36
C LEU A 205 -3.72 -1.65 19.33
N ILE A 206 -2.47 -2.11 19.49
CA ILE A 206 -2.15 -3.53 19.67
C ILE A 206 -1.28 -3.64 20.91
N SER A 207 -1.58 -4.65 21.73
CA SER A 207 -0.84 -4.98 22.94
C SER A 207 -0.32 -6.41 22.84
N LEU A 208 0.82 -6.67 23.47
CA LEU A 208 1.29 -8.03 23.63
C LEU A 208 0.28 -8.85 24.45
N PRO A 209 0.10 -10.15 24.15
CA PRO A 209 -0.72 -11.03 24.97
C PRO A 209 -0.26 -11.01 26.44
N PRO A 210 -1.19 -11.05 27.42
CA PRO A 210 -0.83 -11.20 28.81
C PRO A 210 0.02 -12.46 29.02
N GLY A 211 1.21 -12.31 29.60
CA GLY A 211 2.14 -13.43 29.83
C GLY A 211 3.02 -13.81 28.65
N TYR A 212 3.12 -12.97 27.60
CA TYR A 212 4.13 -13.17 26.56
C TYR A 212 5.54 -13.07 27.14
N GLU A 213 6.30 -14.16 27.07
CA GLU A 213 7.72 -14.20 27.42
C GLU A 213 8.54 -14.18 26.13
N TYR A 214 9.42 -13.18 26.01
CA TYR A 214 10.40 -13.12 24.92
C TYR A 214 11.25 -14.39 24.96
N GLN A 215 11.19 -15.19 23.90
CA GLN A 215 11.84 -16.50 23.90
C GLN A 215 13.34 -16.41 23.59
N GLY A 216 13.84 -15.23 23.16
CA GLY A 216 15.24 -15.03 22.82
C GLY A 216 15.71 -15.95 21.69
N LYS A 217 14.78 -16.49 20.90
CA LYS A 217 15.10 -17.36 19.79
C LYS A 217 15.59 -16.47 18.65
N ASN A 218 16.85 -16.62 18.27
CA ASN A 218 17.43 -16.03 17.04
C ASN A 218 16.82 -16.62 15.74
N GLN A 219 15.57 -17.05 15.77
CA GLN A 219 14.88 -17.57 14.60
C GLN A 219 14.52 -16.38 13.70
N VAL A 220 15.27 -16.26 12.61
CA VAL A 220 15.05 -15.25 11.58
C VAL A 220 14.38 -15.94 10.39
N TYR A 221 13.20 -15.45 10.01
CA TYR A 221 12.51 -15.91 8.81
C TYR A 221 13.19 -15.34 7.56
N GLU A 222 13.21 -16.13 6.49
CA GLU A 222 13.82 -15.71 5.21
C GLU A 222 13.07 -14.52 4.61
N GLU A 223 13.80 -13.48 4.21
CA GLU A 223 13.23 -12.28 3.60
C GLU A 223 12.92 -12.50 2.12
N ARG A 224 11.63 -12.44 1.77
CA ARG A 224 11.19 -12.72 0.40
C ARG A 224 10.78 -11.49 -0.39
N LEU A 225 10.39 -10.41 0.29
CA LEU A 225 10.03 -9.17 -0.39
C LEU A 225 11.24 -8.50 -1.04
N ARG A 226 11.03 -7.96 -2.24
CA ARG A 226 12.02 -7.17 -2.98
C ARG A 226 11.44 -5.81 -3.35
N ASN A 227 12.21 -4.75 -3.09
CA ASN A 227 11.88 -3.36 -3.44
C ASN A 227 13.00 -2.69 -4.27
N ASN A 228 13.76 -3.48 -5.03
CA ASN A 228 14.90 -3.00 -5.81
C ASN A 228 14.53 -1.86 -6.77
N LYS A 229 13.29 -1.88 -7.29
CA LYS A 229 12.77 -0.84 -8.18
C LYS A 229 12.57 0.48 -7.44
N LEU A 230 12.06 0.43 -6.20
CA LEU A 230 11.94 1.60 -5.32
C LEU A 230 13.30 2.21 -5.04
N ASN A 231 14.30 1.38 -4.72
CA ASN A 231 15.66 1.84 -4.40
C ASN A 231 16.27 2.65 -5.56
N LYS A 232 15.96 2.28 -6.82
CA LYS A 232 16.37 3.06 -8.00
C LYS A 232 15.62 4.39 -8.12
N LEU A 233 14.31 4.41 -7.83
CA LEU A 233 13.50 5.64 -7.88
C LEU A 233 13.98 6.67 -6.85
N ILE A 234 14.33 6.23 -5.64
CA ILE A 234 14.81 7.12 -4.57
C ILE A 234 16.30 7.45 -4.71
N GLY A 235 17.13 6.53 -5.23
CA GLY A 235 18.58 6.68 -5.36
C GLY A 235 19.04 7.48 -6.58
N GLY A 236 18.17 7.72 -7.57
CA GLY A 236 18.51 8.50 -8.78
C GLY A 236 18.49 10.02 -8.59
N ALA A 237 18.78 10.52 -7.38
CA ALA A 237 18.82 11.96 -7.04
C ALA A 237 20.25 12.41 -6.66
N GLU A 238 21.25 11.94 -7.40
CA GLU A 238 22.62 12.48 -7.35
C GLU A 238 22.93 13.29 -8.61
#